data_AF-A0A7S0LMH2-F1
#
_entry.id   AF-A0A7S0LMH2-F1
#
_cell.length_a   1.000
_cell.length_b   1.000
_cell.length_c   1.000
_cell.angle_alpha   90.00
_cell.angle_beta   90.00
_cell.angle_gamma   90.00
#
_symmetry.space_group_name_H-M   'P 1'
#
loop_
_entity.id
_entity.type
_entity.pdbx_description
1 polymer ?
#
loop_
_entity_poly.entity_id
_entity_poly.type
_entity_poly.pdbx_seq_one_letter_code
_entity_poly.pdbx_strand_id
1 'polypeptide(L)'
;PVRVRRTEPAMVAVQIRWPPSDRARAQMRGYALAVAPLASALLVIPTVAAAAGAEPPALWPTLPISHAMLLRRFTRRNTSEWWTALTCALAHLDAQHRISNVISLLFAAHLPYSSFGPLLGLYLPFFGGTLLGTWDTSCGRQVQLRHKLDRQT
;
A
#
# COMPACT_ATOMS: atom_id res chain seq x y z
N PRO A 1 43.75 0.87 34.01
CA PRO A 1 43.06 -0.26 33.33
C PRO A 1 41.54 0.01 33.26
N VAL A 2 41.03 0.31 32.06
CA VAL A 2 39.61 0.60 31.82
C VAL A 2 38.84 -0.72 31.74
N ARG A 3 37.93 -0.98 32.69
CA ARG A 3 37.00 -2.11 32.60
C ARG A 3 35.84 -1.74 31.69
N VAL A 4 35.89 -2.22 30.45
CA VAL A 4 34.73 -2.23 29.55
C VAL A 4 33.77 -3.30 30.05
N ARG A 5 32.66 -2.90 30.70
CA ARG A 5 31.53 -3.81 30.96
C ARG A 5 30.82 -4.02 29.62
N ARG A 6 30.86 -5.24 29.11
CA ARG A 6 29.93 -5.69 28.05
C ARG A 6 28.52 -5.64 28.63
N THR A 7 27.71 -4.68 28.21
CA THR A 7 26.26 -4.71 28.43
C THR A 7 25.67 -5.72 27.45
N GLU A 8 25.17 -6.83 27.98
CA GLU A 8 24.37 -7.79 27.21
C GLU A 8 23.16 -7.06 26.58
N PRO A 9 22.71 -7.47 25.38
CA PRO A 9 21.53 -6.90 24.77
C PRO A 9 20.33 -7.22 25.66
N ALA A 10 19.78 -6.21 26.32
CA ALA A 10 18.54 -6.35 27.07
C ALA A 10 17.44 -6.77 26.09
N MET A 11 17.02 -8.03 26.16
CA MET A 11 15.79 -8.47 25.51
C MET A 11 14.64 -7.69 26.15
N VAL A 12 14.13 -6.68 25.45
CA VAL A 12 12.90 -6.01 25.84
C VAL A 12 11.77 -6.98 25.60
N ALA A 13 11.40 -7.73 26.63
CA ALA A 13 10.18 -8.53 26.62
C ALA A 13 8.99 -7.57 26.50
N VAL A 14 8.43 -7.47 25.30
CA VAL A 14 7.17 -6.75 25.08
C VAL A 14 6.05 -7.61 25.67
N GLN A 15 5.67 -7.33 26.92
CA GLN A 15 4.48 -7.94 27.51
C GLN A 15 3.23 -7.38 26.83
N ILE A 16 2.62 -8.21 25.97
CA ILE A 16 1.31 -7.91 25.39
C ILE A 16 0.26 -8.14 26.50
N ARG A 17 -0.28 -7.05 27.06
CA ARG A 17 -1.41 -7.15 28.00
C ARG A 17 -2.68 -7.57 27.24
N TRP A 18 -3.22 -8.72 27.60
CA TRP A 18 -4.52 -9.20 27.16
C TRP A 18 -5.47 -9.35 28.36
N PRO A 19 -6.72 -8.85 28.28
CA PRO A 19 -7.32 -8.14 27.15
C PRO A 19 -6.72 -6.72 26.97
N PRO A 20 -6.78 -6.15 25.75
CA PRO A 20 -6.35 -4.78 25.50
C PRO A 20 -7.14 -3.80 26.38
N SER A 21 -6.55 -2.66 26.72
CA SER A 21 -7.27 -1.59 27.42
C SER A 21 -8.39 -1.02 26.55
N ASP A 22 -9.40 -0.37 27.14
CA ASP A 22 -10.45 0.33 26.38
C ASP A 22 -9.87 1.38 25.43
N ARG A 23 -8.81 2.06 25.87
CA ARG A 23 -8.07 3.02 25.04
C ARG A 23 -7.45 2.34 23.81
N ALA A 24 -6.81 1.18 23.99
CA ALA A 24 -6.23 0.43 22.89
C ALA A 24 -7.31 -0.08 21.92
N ARG A 25 -8.45 -0.57 22.44
CA ARG A 25 -9.61 -0.96 21.62
C ARG A 25 -10.15 0.21 20.80
N ALA A 26 -10.33 1.37 21.42
CA ALA A 26 -10.82 2.57 20.75
C ALA A 26 -9.86 3.03 19.64
N GLN A 27 -8.55 2.98 19.89
CA GLN A 27 -7.53 3.32 18.90
C GLN A 27 -7.51 2.34 17.72
N MET A 28 -7.59 1.03 17.99
CA MET A 28 -7.66 0.01 16.93
C MET A 28 -8.92 0.18 16.07
N ARG A 29 -10.07 0.45 16.70
CA ARG A 29 -11.33 0.73 15.99
C ARG A 29 -11.23 1.99 15.14
N GLY A 30 -10.67 3.07 15.70
CA GLY A 30 -10.43 4.32 14.97
C GLY A 30 -9.52 4.11 13.75
N TYR A 31 -8.45 3.33 13.92
CA TYR A 31 -7.54 2.99 12.83
C TYR A 31 -8.25 2.17 11.74
N ALA A 32 -8.98 1.13 12.14
CA ALA A 32 -9.72 0.28 11.21
C ALA A 32 -10.73 1.11 10.37
N LEU A 33 -11.47 2.01 11.01
CA LEU A 33 -12.40 2.91 10.32
C LEU A 33 -11.69 3.89 9.38
N ALA A 34 -10.48 4.35 9.73
CA ALA A 34 -9.70 5.27 8.91
C ALA A 34 -9.08 4.58 7.69
N VAL A 35 -8.60 3.34 7.82
CA VAL A 35 -7.91 2.62 6.73
C VAL A 35 -8.87 1.87 5.81
N ALA A 36 -10.04 1.45 6.32
CA ALA A 36 -11.01 0.67 5.55
C ALA A 36 -11.39 1.30 4.21
N PRO A 37 -11.68 2.62 4.08
CA PRO A 37 -12.01 3.24 2.81
C PRO A 37 -10.90 3.07 1.77
N LEU A 38 -9.65 3.24 2.18
CA LEU A 38 -8.49 3.15 1.29
C LEU A 38 -8.22 1.70 0.88
N ALA A 39 -8.27 0.76 1.82
CA ALA A 39 -8.17 -0.67 1.51
C ALA A 39 -9.30 -1.12 0.57
N SER A 40 -10.52 -0.62 0.77
CA SER A 40 -11.67 -0.94 -0.07
C SER A 40 -11.52 -0.39 -1.49
N ALA A 41 -10.99 0.84 -1.63
CA ALA A 41 -10.69 1.44 -2.94
C ALA A 41 -9.69 0.60 -3.73
N LEU A 42 -8.68 0.01 -3.06
CA LEU A 42 -7.71 -0.88 -3.68
C LEU A 42 -8.32 -2.22 -4.12
N LEU A 43 -9.34 -2.72 -3.41
CA LEU A 43 -9.97 -4.02 -3.68
C LEU A 43 -11.09 -3.96 -4.71
N VAL A 44 -11.82 -2.85 -4.79
CA VAL A 44 -12.95 -2.68 -5.73
C VAL A 44 -12.49 -2.40 -7.16
N ILE A 45 -11.27 -1.90 -7.34
CA ILE A 45 -10.68 -1.70 -8.67
C ILE A 45 -10.07 -3.03 -9.14
N PRO A 46 -10.45 -3.53 -10.32
CA PRO A 46 -9.93 -4.79 -10.80
C PRO A 46 -8.43 -4.72 -11.10
N THR A 47 -7.84 -5.91 -11.00
CA THR A 47 -6.64 -6.39 -11.71
C THR A 47 -6.41 -5.83 -13.11
N VAL A 48 -5.20 -5.42 -13.54
CA VAL A 48 -4.89 -5.43 -14.98
C VAL A 48 -5.04 -6.87 -15.52
N ALA A 49 -4.47 -7.84 -14.82
CA ALA A 49 -4.58 -9.26 -15.18
C ALA A 49 -6.01 -9.79 -15.05
N ALA A 50 -6.75 -9.41 -13.99
CA ALA A 50 -8.17 -9.78 -13.87
C ALA A 50 -9.05 -9.21 -15.00
N ALA A 51 -8.85 -7.93 -15.38
CA ALA A 51 -9.58 -7.33 -16.49
C ALA A 51 -9.22 -7.92 -17.86
N ALA A 52 -8.06 -8.58 -17.97
CA ALA A 52 -7.65 -9.36 -19.13
C ALA A 52 -8.13 -10.82 -19.10
N GLY A 53 -8.81 -11.26 -18.02
CA GLY A 53 -9.25 -12.64 -17.84
C GLY A 53 -8.15 -13.62 -17.44
N ALA A 54 -6.98 -13.13 -17.02
CA ALA A 54 -5.84 -13.95 -16.62
C ALA A 54 -5.82 -14.30 -15.12
N GLU A 55 -6.76 -13.76 -14.34
CA GLU A 55 -6.95 -14.09 -12.92
C GLU A 55 -8.35 -14.65 -12.67
N PRO A 56 -8.52 -15.48 -11.63
CA PRO A 56 -9.85 -15.82 -11.15
C PRO A 56 -10.66 -14.56 -10.84
N PRO A 57 -11.96 -14.54 -11.15
CA PRO A 57 -12.82 -13.43 -10.78
C PRO A 57 -12.78 -13.22 -9.26
N ALA A 58 -12.79 -11.96 -8.83
CA ALA A 58 -12.82 -11.64 -7.41
C ALA A 58 -14.11 -12.20 -6.77
N LEU A 59 -14.00 -12.62 -5.50
CA LEU A 59 -15.16 -13.09 -4.71
C LEU A 59 -16.10 -11.95 -4.30
N TRP A 60 -15.76 -10.71 -4.63
CA TRP A 60 -16.49 -9.50 -4.29
C TRP A 60 -16.73 -8.64 -5.54
N PRO A 61 -17.71 -7.73 -5.51
CA PRO A 61 -17.97 -6.82 -6.61
C PRO A 61 -16.77 -5.93 -6.93
N THR A 62 -16.45 -5.81 -8.22
CA THR A 62 -15.44 -4.87 -8.73
C THR A 62 -16.07 -3.88 -9.71
N LEU A 63 -15.46 -2.72 -9.86
CA LEU A 63 -15.90 -1.73 -10.84
C LEU A 63 -15.74 -2.26 -12.27
N PRO A 64 -16.68 -1.97 -13.20
CA PRO A 64 -16.62 -2.41 -14.59
C PRO A 64 -15.62 -1.56 -15.39
N ILE A 65 -14.33 -1.68 -15.07
CA ILE A 65 -13.26 -0.91 -15.68
C ILE A 65 -12.60 -1.75 -16.78
N SER A 66 -12.43 -1.18 -17.97
CA SER A 66 -11.80 -1.87 -19.09
C SER A 66 -10.30 -2.09 -18.87
N HIS A 67 -9.79 -3.21 -19.40
CA HIS A 67 -8.36 -3.53 -19.41
C HIS A 67 -7.52 -2.39 -19.98
N ALA A 68 -7.94 -1.77 -21.09
CA ALA A 68 -7.23 -0.66 -21.72
C ALA A 68 -7.10 0.57 -20.79
N MET A 69 -8.15 0.87 -20.02
CA MET A 69 -8.10 1.97 -19.05
C MET A 69 -7.14 1.66 -17.90
N LEU A 70 -7.21 0.45 -17.33
CA LEU A 70 -6.30 0.02 -16.26
C LEU A 70 -4.85 0.01 -16.73
N LEU A 71 -4.58 -0.53 -17.92
CA LEU A 71 -3.24 -0.57 -18.49
C LEU A 71 -2.70 0.84 -18.74
N ARG A 72 -3.53 1.75 -19.24
CA ARG A 72 -3.16 3.17 -19.39
C ARG A 72 -2.79 3.79 -18.05
N ARG A 73 -3.57 3.57 -16.98
CA ARG A 73 -3.26 4.11 -15.64
C ARG A 73 -2.04 3.44 -15.02
N PHE A 74 -1.88 2.13 -15.19
CA PHE A 74 -0.72 1.42 -14.68
C PHE A 74 0.60 1.89 -15.34
N THR A 75 0.57 2.19 -16.64
CA THR A 75 1.75 2.52 -17.43
C THR A 75 2.06 4.01 -17.55
N ARG A 76 1.05 4.90 -17.50
CA ARG A 76 1.24 6.35 -17.60
C ARG A 76 1.33 6.99 -16.22
N ARG A 77 2.53 6.96 -15.64
CA ARG A 77 2.86 7.69 -14.41
C ARG A 77 3.31 9.14 -14.63
N ASN A 78 3.55 9.55 -15.87
CA ASN A 78 4.03 10.89 -16.20
C ASN A 78 3.05 11.60 -17.15
N THR A 79 1.99 12.17 -16.59
CA THR A 79 1.01 12.98 -17.32
C THR A 79 0.86 14.31 -16.60
N SER A 80 0.62 15.40 -17.35
CA SER A 80 0.33 16.74 -16.78
C SER A 80 -0.92 16.78 -15.88
N GLU A 81 -1.73 15.73 -15.91
CA GLU A 81 -2.94 15.58 -15.13
C GLU A 81 -2.65 15.02 -13.72
N TRP A 82 -2.78 15.84 -12.67
CA TRP A 82 -2.54 15.43 -11.28
C TRP A 82 -3.45 14.28 -10.81
N TRP A 83 -4.68 14.19 -11.32
CA TRP A 83 -5.63 13.11 -10.98
C TRP A 83 -5.18 11.75 -11.53
N THR A 84 -4.36 11.74 -12.59
CA THR A 84 -3.79 10.51 -13.10
C THR A 84 -2.85 9.91 -12.07
N ALA A 85 -2.00 10.70 -11.42
CA ALA A 85 -1.11 10.20 -10.37
C ALA A 85 -1.88 9.55 -9.22
N LEU A 86 -3.00 10.14 -8.80
CA LEU A 86 -3.86 9.57 -7.75
C LEU A 86 -4.53 8.25 -8.19
N THR A 87 -5.04 8.19 -9.42
CA THR A 87 -5.69 6.98 -9.94
C THR A 87 -4.69 5.88 -10.29
N CYS A 88 -3.44 6.22 -10.58
CA CYS A 88 -2.33 5.26 -10.73
C CYS A 88 -2.04 4.49 -9.44
N ALA A 89 -2.25 5.10 -8.27
CA ALA A 89 -2.08 4.42 -6.97
C ALA A 89 -3.02 3.21 -6.81
N LEU A 90 -4.14 3.24 -7.52
CA LEU A 90 -5.21 2.25 -7.39
C LEU A 90 -5.12 1.15 -8.47
N ALA A 91 -4.34 1.36 -9.53
CA ALA A 91 -4.14 0.38 -10.59
C ALA A 91 -3.04 -0.61 -10.21
N HIS A 92 -3.40 -1.90 -10.17
CA HIS A 92 -2.47 -2.99 -9.81
C HIS A 92 -2.34 -3.96 -10.97
N LEU A 93 -1.14 -4.50 -11.18
CA LEU A 93 -0.90 -5.45 -12.25
C LEU A 93 -1.65 -6.77 -12.03
N ASP A 94 -1.52 -7.30 -10.82
CA ASP A 94 -1.96 -8.64 -10.44
C ASP A 94 -2.44 -8.66 -8.98
N ALA A 95 -3.14 -9.72 -8.59
CA ALA A 95 -3.74 -9.90 -7.28
C ALA A 95 -2.67 -9.94 -6.17
N GLN A 96 -1.51 -10.52 -6.43
CA GLN A 96 -0.41 -10.60 -5.47
C GLN A 96 0.16 -9.20 -5.18
N HIS A 97 0.39 -8.39 -6.20
CA HIS A 97 0.84 -7.00 -6.08
C HIS A 97 -0.19 -6.15 -5.33
N ARG A 98 -1.48 -6.30 -5.64
CA ARG A 98 -2.56 -5.63 -4.90
C ARG A 98 -2.57 -6.01 -3.43
N ILE A 99 -2.55 -7.31 -3.10
CA ILE A 99 -2.57 -7.80 -1.71
C ILE A 99 -1.33 -7.31 -0.96
N SER A 100 -0.15 -7.38 -1.57
CA SER A 100 1.08 -6.85 -0.98
C SER A 100 0.97 -5.37 -0.65
N ASN A 101 0.37 -4.55 -1.53
CA ASN A 101 0.19 -3.12 -1.27
C ASN A 101 -0.83 -2.86 -0.17
N VAL A 102 -1.94 -3.62 -0.11
CA VAL A 102 -2.93 -3.53 0.97
C VAL A 102 -2.30 -3.90 2.31
N ILE A 103 -1.53 -4.98 2.38
CA ILE A 103 -0.82 -5.40 3.60
C ILE A 103 0.18 -4.31 4.01
N SER A 104 1.01 -3.82 3.08
CA SER A 104 1.95 -2.73 3.35
C SER A 104 1.24 -1.49 3.89
N LEU A 105 0.08 -1.11 3.34
CA LEU A 105 -0.72 0.00 3.84
C LEU A 105 -1.19 -0.25 5.28
N LEU A 106 -1.72 -1.43 5.58
CA LEU A 106 -2.25 -1.80 6.90
C LEU A 106 -1.17 -1.80 7.99
N PHE A 107 0.08 -2.14 7.65
CA PHE A 107 1.17 -2.18 8.64
C PHE A 107 1.95 -0.87 8.69
N ALA A 108 2.33 -0.31 7.54
CA ALA A 108 3.19 0.88 7.49
C ALA A 108 2.48 2.14 8.00
N ALA A 109 1.15 2.23 7.85
CA ALA A 109 0.40 3.42 8.25
C ALA A 109 -0.02 3.42 9.73
N HIS A 110 0.15 2.32 10.48
CA HIS A 110 -0.31 2.26 11.86
C HIS A 110 0.43 3.24 12.78
N LEU A 111 1.77 3.24 12.72
CA LEU A 111 2.59 4.12 13.55
C LEU A 111 2.36 5.60 13.21
N PRO A 112 2.43 6.04 11.94
CA PRO A 112 2.15 7.44 11.61
C PRO A 112 0.70 7.84 11.94
N TYR A 113 -0.29 6.95 11.76
CA TYR A 113 -1.66 7.20 12.22
C TYR A 113 -1.74 7.46 13.73
N SER A 114 -1.05 6.65 14.54
CA SER A 114 -1.06 6.81 16.00
C SER A 114 -0.46 8.13 16.46
N SER A 115 0.49 8.67 15.69
CA SER A 115 1.20 9.92 16.02
C SER A 115 0.52 11.17 15.47
N PHE A 116 -0.10 11.10 14.29
CA PHE A 116 -0.55 12.27 13.54
C PHE A 116 -2.02 12.23 13.12
N GLY A 117 -2.74 11.16 13.48
CA GLY A 117 -4.14 10.95 13.10
C GLY A 117 -4.32 10.50 11.64
N PRO A 118 -5.57 10.40 11.17
CA PRO A 118 -5.89 9.82 9.87
C PRO A 118 -5.36 10.65 8.69
N LEU A 119 -5.55 11.97 8.70
CA LEU A 119 -5.18 12.80 7.54
C LEU A 119 -3.66 12.79 7.30
N LEU A 120 -2.89 13.15 8.33
CA LEU A 120 -1.43 13.29 8.23
C LEU A 120 -0.69 11.95 8.34
N GLY A 121 -1.24 10.97 9.04
CA GLY A 121 -0.61 9.67 9.27
C GLY A 121 -0.97 8.58 8.25
N LEU A 122 -2.01 8.76 7.43
CA LEU A 122 -2.44 7.74 6.47
C LEU A 122 -2.57 8.31 5.06
N TYR A 123 -3.42 9.32 4.88
CA TYR A 123 -3.76 9.82 3.54
C TYR A 123 -2.63 10.61 2.90
N LEU A 124 -1.97 11.49 3.66
CA LEU A 124 -0.85 12.27 3.15
C LEU A 124 0.34 11.39 2.72
N PRO A 125 0.81 10.41 3.52
CA PRO A 125 1.85 9.49 3.08
C PRO A 125 1.45 8.63 1.88
N PHE A 126 0.21 8.15 1.83
CA PHE A 126 -0.26 7.33 0.71
C PHE A 126 -0.27 8.12 -0.61
N PHE A 127 -0.95 9.26 -0.64
CA PHE A 127 -1.07 10.05 -1.86
C PHE A 127 0.21 10.83 -2.17
N GLY A 128 0.88 11.38 -1.16
CA GLY A 128 2.16 12.08 -1.30
C GLY A 128 3.26 11.14 -1.79
N GLY A 129 3.38 9.94 -1.22
CA GLY A 129 4.32 8.92 -1.69
C GLY A 129 4.04 8.46 -3.11
N THR A 130 2.75 8.34 -3.48
CA THR A 130 2.37 8.06 -4.86
C THR A 130 2.80 9.19 -5.80
N LEU A 131 2.50 10.45 -5.44
CA LEU A 131 2.85 11.63 -6.25
C LEU A 131 4.36 11.74 -6.45
N LEU A 132 5.14 11.60 -5.37
CA LEU A 132 6.60 11.59 -5.42
C LEU A 132 7.11 10.43 -6.27
N GLY A 133 6.57 9.23 -6.09
CA GLY A 133 6.92 8.07 -6.90
C GLY A 133 6.60 8.24 -8.38
N THR A 134 5.49 8.90 -8.73
CA THR A 134 5.16 9.20 -10.12
C THR A 134 6.06 10.27 -10.74
N TRP A 135 6.52 11.22 -9.93
CA TRP A 135 7.43 12.29 -10.35
C TRP A 135 8.86 11.77 -10.58
N ASP A 136 9.33 10.83 -9.75
CA ASP A 136 10.73 10.38 -9.72
C ASP A 136 11.03 9.17 -10.66
N THR A 137 10.02 8.48 -11.17
CA THR A 137 10.22 7.19 -11.88
C THR A 137 10.30 7.27 -13.40
N SER A 138 11.35 7.92 -13.91
CA SER A 138 11.92 7.60 -15.24
C SER A 138 12.70 6.28 -15.19
N CYS A 139 13.53 6.08 -14.15
CA CYS A 139 14.40 4.91 -13.98
C CYS A 139 13.69 3.69 -13.37
N GLY A 140 12.87 3.88 -12.33
CA GLY A 140 12.15 2.77 -11.67
C GLY A 140 11.16 2.03 -12.58
N ARG A 141 10.61 2.74 -13.58
CA ARG A 141 9.71 2.19 -14.60
C ARG A 141 10.41 1.21 -15.55
N GLN A 142 11.63 1.52 -15.98
CA GLN A 142 12.41 0.64 -16.84
C GLN A 142 12.87 -0.62 -16.09
N VAL A 143 13.23 -0.48 -14.82
CA VAL A 143 13.65 -1.60 -13.98
C VAL A 143 12.47 -2.53 -13.63
N GLN A 144 11.30 -1.98 -13.29
CA GLN A 144 10.09 -2.80 -13.03
C GLN A 144 9.56 -3.50 -14.29
N LEU A 145 9.60 -2.83 -15.45
CA LEU A 145 9.19 -3.45 -16.71
C LEU A 145 10.19 -4.52 -17.18
N ARG A 146 11.50 -4.29 -17.08
CA ARG A 146 12.53 -5.29 -17.42
C ARG A 146 12.45 -6.53 -16.52
N HIS A 147 12.42 -6.36 -15.21
CA HIS A 147 12.34 -7.50 -14.28
C HIS A 147 11.04 -8.32 -14.41
N LYS A 148 9.96 -7.75 -14.94
CA LYS A 148 8.70 -8.48 -15.15
C LYS A 148 8.61 -9.13 -16.54
N LEU A 149 9.18 -8.51 -17.57
CA LEU A 149 9.32 -9.15 -18.90
C LEU A 149 10.26 -10.36 -18.84
N ASP A 150 11.38 -10.25 -18.11
CA ASP A 150 12.35 -11.35 -17.94
C ASP A 150 11.81 -12.55 -17.14
N ARG A 151 10.66 -12.41 -16.46
CA ARG A 151 10.00 -13.50 -15.73
C ARG A 151 8.90 -14.20 -16.53
N GLN A 152 8.55 -13.66 -17.71
CA GLN A 152 7.52 -14.21 -18.60
C GLN A 152 8.11 -14.87 -19.86
N THR A 153 9.43 -14.81 -20.03
CA THR A 153 10.24 -15.55 -21.01
C THR A 153 11.00 -16.67 -20.34
#